data_AF-A0A2S6MYE0-F1
#
_entry.id   AF-A0A2S6MYE0-F1
#
_cell.length_a   1.000
_cell.length_b   1.000
_cell.length_c   1.000
_cell.angle_alpha   90.00
_cell.angle_beta   90.00
_cell.angle_gamma   90.00
#
_symmetry.space_group_name_H-M   'P 1'
#
loop_
_entity.id
_entity.type
_entity.pdbx_description
1 polymer ?
#
loop_
_entity_poly.entity_id
_entity_poly.type
_entity_poly.pdbx_seq_one_letter_code
_entity_poly.pdbx_strand_id
1 'polypeptide(L)'
;MVTAILAAGVGLGVVACSTTDPTPSSRYDGRYAGTRLSDRSDVCGIPRLHGSTSARIIHGHVAMDLFSPKTRMTGTVGADGTVRASGLWRNPTGGFPGMTILTGKISDNELTGTASDFRCHTDVRLRRIVAPRGRSAAAGRTRHPRAE
;
A
#
# COMPACT_ATOMS: atom_id res chain seq x y z
N MET A 1 -5.33 59.51 -28.44
CA MET A 1 -4.30 58.93 -27.55
C MET A 1 -5.02 58.07 -26.53
N VAL A 2 -4.97 56.72 -26.65
CA VAL A 2 -4.19 55.75 -25.82
C VAL A 2 -4.56 55.92 -24.32
N THR A 3 -5.07 54.95 -23.54
CA THR A 3 -4.78 53.50 -23.48
C THR A 3 -5.88 52.78 -22.68
N ALA A 4 -6.35 51.63 -23.16
CA ALA A 4 -7.10 50.66 -22.37
C ALA A 4 -6.13 49.70 -21.68
N ILE A 5 -6.23 49.53 -20.36
CA ILE A 5 -5.63 48.41 -19.63
C ILE A 5 -6.60 48.04 -18.49
N LEU A 6 -7.35 46.95 -18.65
CA LEU A 6 -7.91 46.23 -17.52
C LEU A 6 -7.37 44.80 -17.58
N ALA A 7 -6.67 44.49 -16.49
CA ALA A 7 -5.72 43.41 -16.36
C ALA A 7 -6.36 42.03 -16.52
N ALA A 8 -5.62 41.15 -17.19
CA ALA A 8 -5.86 39.73 -17.21
C ALA A 8 -5.82 39.17 -15.78
N GLY A 9 -6.96 38.69 -15.30
CA GLY A 9 -7.05 37.90 -14.08
C GLY A 9 -6.32 36.58 -14.26
N VAL A 10 -5.10 36.50 -13.75
CA VAL A 10 -4.36 35.24 -13.64
C VAL A 10 -5.04 34.41 -12.55
N GLY A 11 -5.77 33.38 -13.00
CA GLY A 11 -6.32 32.34 -12.14
C GLY A 11 -5.18 31.55 -11.51
N LEU A 12 -4.82 31.90 -10.27
CA LEU A 12 -4.02 31.04 -9.41
C LEU A 12 -4.93 29.91 -8.92
N GLY A 13 -4.99 28.84 -9.70
CA GLY A 13 -5.50 27.56 -9.25
C GLY A 13 -4.63 27.08 -8.10
N VAL A 14 -5.12 27.25 -6.87
CA VAL A 14 -4.53 26.66 -5.68
C VAL A 14 -4.69 25.14 -5.84
N VAL A 15 -3.62 24.46 -6.26
CA VAL A 15 -3.54 23.00 -6.17
C VAL A 15 -3.50 22.68 -4.67
N ALA A 16 -4.69 22.48 -4.10
CA ALA A 16 -4.82 21.97 -2.76
C ALA A 16 -4.23 20.55 -2.76
N CYS A 17 -3.00 20.41 -2.29
CA CYS A 17 -2.47 19.13 -1.87
C CYS A 17 -3.30 18.68 -0.66
N SER A 18 -4.47 18.07 -0.93
CA SER A 18 -5.33 17.53 0.12
C SER A 18 -4.54 16.50 0.94
N THR A 19 -4.31 16.86 2.19
CA THR A 19 -3.68 16.04 3.24
C THR A 19 -4.63 15.01 3.83
N THR A 20 -5.84 14.91 3.29
CA THR A 20 -6.88 13.99 3.72
C THR A 20 -6.71 12.60 3.14
N ASP A 21 -7.11 11.60 3.92
CA ASP A 21 -7.23 10.23 3.43
C ASP A 21 -8.15 10.19 2.19
N PRO A 22 -7.77 9.43 1.14
CA PRO A 22 -8.59 9.34 -0.05
C PRO A 22 -9.91 8.62 0.26
N THR A 23 -10.97 9.01 -0.44
CA THR A 23 -12.27 8.33 -0.35
C THR A 23 -12.12 6.85 -0.78
N PRO A 24 -12.50 5.87 0.06
CA PRO A 24 -12.30 4.45 -0.25
C PRO A 24 -12.94 4.02 -1.57
N SER A 25 -12.22 3.22 -2.36
CA SER A 25 -12.71 2.62 -3.60
C SER A 25 -12.36 1.14 -3.68
N SER A 26 -13.37 0.30 -3.99
CA SER A 26 -13.21 -1.15 -4.15
C SER A 26 -12.48 -1.56 -5.45
N ARG A 27 -12.13 -0.60 -6.33
CA ARG A 27 -11.44 -0.86 -7.60
C ARG A 27 -10.13 -1.65 -7.43
N TYR A 28 -9.48 -1.48 -6.28
CA TYR A 28 -8.18 -2.08 -5.97
C TYR A 28 -8.25 -3.18 -4.90
N ASP A 29 -9.44 -3.73 -4.62
CA ASP A 29 -9.60 -4.80 -3.65
C ASP A 29 -8.75 -6.02 -4.01
N GLY A 30 -8.15 -6.65 -3.01
CA GLY A 30 -7.31 -7.82 -3.22
C GLY A 30 -6.22 -8.01 -2.19
N ARG A 31 -5.34 -8.97 -2.47
CA ARG A 31 -4.14 -9.23 -1.68
C ARG A 31 -2.92 -8.82 -2.49
N TYR A 32 -1.98 -8.17 -1.82
CA TYR A 32 -0.74 -7.68 -2.38
C TYR A 32 0.42 -8.24 -1.56
N ALA A 33 1.49 -8.66 -2.21
CA ALA A 33 2.71 -9.08 -1.54
C ALA A 33 3.94 -8.68 -2.34
N GLY A 34 5.04 -8.46 -1.65
CA GLY A 34 6.28 -8.11 -2.29
C GLY A 34 7.32 -7.70 -1.27
N THR A 35 8.13 -6.72 -1.63
CA THR A 35 9.31 -6.33 -0.89
C THR A 35 9.13 -4.99 -0.19
N ARG A 36 9.90 -4.82 0.87
CA ARG A 36 10.21 -3.54 1.48
C ARG A 36 11.72 -3.33 1.55
N LEU A 37 12.12 -2.07 1.52
CA LEU A 37 13.51 -1.64 1.69
C LEU A 37 13.54 -0.42 2.60
N SER A 38 14.19 -0.54 3.74
CA SER A 38 14.45 0.58 4.63
C SER A 38 15.80 1.22 4.35
N ASP A 39 15.93 2.53 4.59
CA ASP A 39 17.17 3.28 4.44
C ASP A 39 18.26 2.84 5.42
N ARG A 40 17.86 2.52 6.66
CA ARG A 40 18.75 2.17 7.78
C ARG A 40 18.16 1.06 8.63
N SER A 41 18.97 0.16 9.18
CA SER A 41 18.45 -0.96 9.98
C SER A 41 18.54 -0.67 11.48
N ASP A 42 19.60 0.01 11.89
CA ASP A 42 19.89 0.44 13.25
C ASP A 42 18.91 1.51 13.75
N VAL A 43 18.73 2.60 12.98
CA VAL A 43 17.84 3.71 13.33
C VAL A 43 16.37 3.27 13.31
N CYS A 44 16.02 2.43 12.34
CA CYS A 44 14.71 1.83 12.23
C CYS A 44 14.51 0.71 13.27
N GLY A 45 15.56 0.22 13.93
CA GLY A 45 15.47 -0.89 14.87
C GLY A 45 14.87 -2.15 14.25
N ILE A 46 15.24 -2.45 13.02
CA ILE A 46 14.83 -3.65 12.28
C ILE A 46 16.04 -4.55 12.03
N PRO A 47 15.86 -5.87 11.96
CA PRO A 47 16.99 -6.78 11.80
C PRO A 47 17.64 -6.72 10.41
N ARG A 48 16.90 -6.26 9.38
CA ARG A 48 17.35 -6.21 7.97
C ARG A 48 16.65 -5.09 7.20
N LEU A 49 17.43 -4.40 6.37
CA LEU A 49 16.97 -3.36 5.43
C LEU A 49 15.93 -3.92 4.46
N HIS A 50 16.27 -5.05 3.82
CA HIS A 50 15.39 -5.76 2.91
C HIS A 50 14.51 -6.75 3.65
N GLY A 51 13.24 -6.83 3.25
CA GLY A 51 12.32 -7.85 3.73
C GLY A 51 11.11 -8.00 2.85
N SER A 52 10.26 -8.96 3.20
CA SER A 52 8.96 -9.16 2.55
C SER A 52 7.85 -8.55 3.40
N THR A 53 6.78 -8.09 2.74
CA THR A 53 5.57 -7.58 3.40
C THR A 53 4.34 -7.87 2.52
N SER A 54 3.16 -7.65 3.10
CA SER A 54 1.89 -7.84 2.41
C SER A 54 0.84 -6.84 2.86
N ALA A 55 -0.10 -6.55 1.96
CA ALA A 55 -1.25 -5.72 2.21
C ALA A 55 -2.53 -6.42 1.74
N ARG A 56 -3.63 -6.14 2.43
CA ARG A 56 -4.98 -6.53 2.02
C ARG A 56 -5.82 -5.27 1.85
N ILE A 57 -6.58 -5.24 0.77
CA ILE A 57 -7.52 -4.17 0.46
C ILE A 57 -8.92 -4.78 0.35
N ILE A 58 -9.87 -4.27 1.15
CA ILE A 58 -11.27 -4.69 1.15
C ILE A 58 -12.14 -3.44 1.19
N HIS A 59 -13.04 -3.28 0.21
CA HIS A 59 -13.89 -2.11 0.05
C HIS A 59 -13.07 -0.80 0.06
N GLY A 60 -11.86 -0.82 -0.52
CA GLY A 60 -10.94 0.33 -0.51
C GLY A 60 -10.24 0.62 0.81
N HIS A 61 -10.44 -0.20 1.85
CA HIS A 61 -9.71 -0.09 3.11
C HIS A 61 -8.45 -0.96 3.10
N VAL A 62 -7.31 -0.35 3.42
CA VAL A 62 -5.99 -0.97 3.42
C VAL A 62 -5.65 -1.48 4.81
N ALA A 63 -5.14 -2.70 4.89
CA ALA A 63 -4.48 -3.26 6.07
C ALA A 63 -3.14 -3.89 5.65
N MET A 64 -2.03 -3.37 6.17
CA MET A 64 -0.67 -3.77 5.78
C MET A 64 0.18 -4.09 6.99
N ASP A 65 0.93 -5.18 6.94
CA ASP A 65 1.87 -5.57 7.99
C ASP A 65 3.29 -5.17 7.55
N LEU A 66 3.73 -3.93 7.85
CA LEU A 66 4.95 -3.36 7.26
C LEU A 66 6.20 -4.20 7.60
N PHE A 67 6.49 -4.40 8.88
CA PHE A 67 7.61 -5.24 9.33
C PHE A 67 7.16 -6.54 9.99
N SER A 68 6.04 -6.48 10.70
CA SER A 68 5.42 -7.58 11.42
C SER A 68 3.95 -7.21 11.70
N PRO A 69 3.11 -8.15 12.18
CA PRO A 69 1.75 -7.82 12.63
C PRO A 69 1.69 -6.76 13.74
N LYS A 70 2.80 -6.53 14.47
CA LYS A 70 2.91 -5.47 15.49
C LYS A 70 3.13 -4.08 14.89
N THR A 71 3.51 -4.00 13.61
CA THR A 71 3.65 -2.75 12.83
C THR A 71 2.61 -2.73 11.73
N ARG A 72 1.34 -2.81 12.14
CA ARG A 72 0.21 -2.80 11.24
C ARG A 72 -0.16 -1.37 10.87
N MET A 73 -0.33 -1.14 9.58
CA MET A 73 -0.82 0.11 9.01
C MET A 73 -2.23 -0.10 8.49
N THR A 74 -3.08 0.89 8.71
CA THR A 74 -4.47 0.93 8.24
C THR A 74 -4.76 2.24 7.54
N GLY A 75 -5.59 2.21 6.50
CA GLY A 75 -5.98 3.41 5.79
C GLY A 75 -6.87 3.12 4.61
N THR A 76 -6.74 3.91 3.55
CA THR A 76 -7.64 3.85 2.39
C THR A 76 -6.88 3.97 1.07
N VAL A 77 -7.52 3.46 0.01
CA VAL A 77 -7.12 3.69 -1.38
C VAL A 77 -8.25 4.37 -2.15
N GLY A 78 -7.89 5.44 -2.85
CA GLY A 78 -8.78 6.21 -3.71
C GLY A 78 -9.06 5.56 -5.04
N ALA A 79 -10.10 6.03 -5.74
CA ALA A 79 -10.41 5.57 -7.11
C ALA A 79 -9.28 5.89 -8.12
N ASP A 80 -8.49 6.93 -7.83
CA ASP A 80 -7.29 7.35 -8.55
C ASP A 80 -6.05 6.47 -8.24
N GLY A 81 -6.19 5.50 -7.33
CA GLY A 81 -5.12 4.61 -6.89
C GLY A 81 -4.22 5.22 -5.81
N THR A 82 -4.48 6.44 -5.34
CA THR A 82 -3.71 7.04 -4.24
C THR A 82 -3.95 6.24 -2.96
N VAL A 83 -2.87 5.87 -2.27
CA VAL A 83 -2.92 5.12 -1.01
C VAL A 83 -2.41 6.00 0.12
N ARG A 84 -3.18 6.08 1.20
CA ARG A 84 -2.72 6.60 2.49
C ARG A 84 -3.02 5.57 3.56
N ALA A 85 -2.03 5.27 4.39
CA ALA A 85 -2.23 4.44 5.57
C ALA A 85 -1.34 4.92 6.70
N SER A 86 -1.76 4.68 7.93
CA SER A 86 -0.99 5.02 9.11
C SER A 86 -1.01 3.87 10.10
N GLY A 87 0.04 3.78 10.91
CA GLY A 87 0.16 2.73 11.92
C GLY A 87 1.16 3.12 12.99
N LEU A 88 0.96 2.58 14.20
CA LEU A 88 1.95 2.72 15.24
C LEU A 88 3.07 1.72 14.98
N TRP A 89 4.28 2.22 14.81
CA TRP A 89 5.46 1.38 14.76
C TRP A 89 6.09 1.30 16.13
N ARG A 90 5.97 0.11 16.73
CA ARG A 90 6.71 -0.24 17.93
C ARG A 90 8.05 -0.81 17.51
N ASN A 91 9.09 0.01 17.64
CA ASN A 91 10.45 -0.41 17.35
C ASN A 91 10.80 -1.65 18.21
N PRO A 92 11.12 -2.81 17.60
CA PRO A 92 11.42 -4.02 18.33
C PRO A 92 12.77 -3.98 19.09
N THR A 93 13.67 -3.03 18.83
CA THR A 93 14.92 -2.82 19.57
C THR A 93 14.82 -1.79 20.71
N GLY A 94 13.61 -1.32 21.05
CA GLY A 94 13.37 -0.52 22.26
C GLY A 94 13.30 1.01 22.05
N GLY A 95 13.06 1.46 20.81
CA GLY A 95 12.78 2.88 20.52
C GLY A 95 11.35 3.33 20.89
N PHE A 96 11.15 4.63 21.08
CA PHE A 96 9.82 5.24 21.25
C PHE A 96 8.92 4.92 20.06
N PRO A 97 7.66 4.52 20.29
CA PRO A 97 6.75 4.20 19.21
C PRO A 97 6.44 5.47 18.39
N GLY A 98 6.66 5.38 17.08
CA GLY A 98 6.40 6.46 16.13
C GLY A 98 5.13 6.20 15.33
N MET A 99 4.42 7.26 14.98
CA MET A 99 3.34 7.17 13.99
C MET A 99 3.97 7.16 12.60
N THR A 100 3.82 6.05 11.88
CA THR A 100 4.35 5.86 10.53
C THR A 100 3.25 6.10 9.52
N ILE A 101 3.53 6.91 8.50
CA ILE A 101 2.62 7.22 7.41
C ILE A 101 3.12 6.56 6.14
N LEU A 102 2.28 5.76 5.49
CA LEU A 102 2.46 5.26 4.15
C LEU A 102 1.79 6.23 3.18
N THR A 103 2.60 6.71 2.24
CA THR A 103 2.12 7.41 1.05
C THR A 103 2.46 6.58 -0.16
N GLY A 104 1.46 6.17 -0.92
CA GLY A 104 1.68 5.29 -2.05
C GLY A 104 0.68 5.46 -3.18
N LYS A 105 0.85 4.64 -4.20
CA LYS A 105 -0.01 4.57 -5.37
C LYS A 105 -0.16 3.14 -5.83
N ILE A 106 -1.33 2.80 -6.33
CA ILE A 106 -1.59 1.54 -7.03
C ILE A 106 -1.75 1.83 -8.52
N SER A 107 -0.91 1.22 -9.33
CA SER A 107 -0.99 1.23 -10.80
C SER A 107 -0.56 -0.13 -11.33
N ASP A 108 -1.22 -0.64 -12.38
CA ASP A 108 -0.86 -1.91 -13.03
C ASP A 108 -0.73 -3.11 -12.07
N ASN A 109 -1.68 -3.19 -11.12
CA ASN A 109 -1.68 -4.21 -10.05
C ASN A 109 -0.44 -4.17 -9.13
N GLU A 110 0.29 -3.07 -9.10
CA GLU A 110 1.45 -2.85 -8.24
C GLU A 110 1.19 -1.68 -7.29
N LEU A 111 1.32 -1.93 -5.99
CA LEU A 111 1.34 -0.91 -4.95
C LEU A 111 2.79 -0.51 -4.71
N THR A 112 3.11 0.76 -4.95
CA THR A 112 4.39 1.37 -4.58
C THR A 112 4.15 2.48 -3.58
N GLY A 113 5.12 2.73 -2.71
CA GLY A 113 5.01 3.85 -1.76
C GLY A 113 6.16 3.88 -0.78
N THR A 114 6.14 4.88 0.08
CA THR A 114 7.11 5.03 1.16
C THR A 114 6.35 5.15 2.47
N ALA A 115 6.65 4.24 3.38
CA ALA A 115 6.25 4.32 4.78
C ALA A 115 7.35 5.05 5.55
N SER A 116 7.01 6.18 6.15
CA SER A 116 7.99 7.01 6.86
C SER A 116 7.45 7.49 8.20
N ASP A 117 8.37 7.57 9.17
CA ASP A 117 8.21 8.40 10.36
C ASP A 117 9.34 9.45 10.38
N PHE A 118 9.61 10.06 11.54
CA PHE A 118 10.66 11.07 11.68
C PHE A 118 12.09 10.51 11.65
N ARG A 119 12.28 9.19 11.57
CA ARG A 119 13.58 8.52 11.68
C ARG A 119 13.89 7.58 10.53
N CYS A 120 12.88 6.92 9.98
CA CYS A 120 13.01 5.84 9.02
C CYS A 120 12.21 6.12 7.76
N HIS A 121 12.78 5.76 6.62
CA HIS A 121 12.08 5.69 5.35
C HIS A 121 12.11 4.25 4.87
N THR A 122 10.94 3.69 4.59
CA THR A 122 10.80 2.33 4.09
C THR A 122 9.97 2.32 2.81
N ASP A 123 10.65 2.10 1.70
CA ASP A 123 10.00 1.91 0.41
C ASP A 123 9.35 0.54 0.34
N VAL A 124 8.15 0.49 -0.22
CA VAL A 124 7.37 -0.73 -0.40
C VAL A 124 7.02 -0.90 -1.87
N ARG A 125 7.09 -2.15 -2.34
CA ARG A 125 6.75 -2.53 -3.70
C ARG A 125 6.05 -3.89 -3.68
N LEU A 126 4.73 -3.88 -3.83
CA LEU A 126 3.87 -5.05 -3.68
C LEU A 126 3.09 -5.31 -4.96
N ARG A 127 3.05 -6.55 -5.41
CA ARG A 127 2.24 -6.96 -6.56
C ARG A 127 0.98 -7.65 -6.08
N ARG A 128 -0.12 -7.42 -6.79
CA ARG A 128 -1.38 -8.11 -6.54
C ARG A 128 -1.18 -9.61 -6.77
N ILE A 129 -1.55 -10.41 -5.78
CA ILE A 129 -1.57 -11.86 -5.90
C ILE A 129 -2.84 -12.23 -6.65
N VAL A 130 -2.71 -12.58 -7.93
CA VAL A 130 -3.77 -13.22 -8.68
C VAL A 130 -3.75 -14.70 -8.28
N ALA A 131 -4.83 -15.19 -7.67
CA ALA A 131 -4.94 -16.62 -7.42
C ALA A 131 -4.77 -17.36 -8.76
N PRO A 132 -3.92 -18.39 -8.85
CA PRO A 132 -3.85 -19.20 -10.06
C PRO A 132 -5.26 -19.73 -10.33
N ARG A 133 -5.83 -19.36 -11.49
CA ARG A 133 -7.10 -19.93 -11.95
C ARG A 133 -6.92 -21.44 -11.93
N GLY A 134 -7.62 -22.11 -11.02
CA GLY A 134 -7.50 -23.53 -10.82
C GLY A 134 -7.67 -24.26 -12.15
N ARG A 135 -6.68 -25.09 -12.49
CA ARG A 135 -6.94 -26.29 -13.28
C ARG A 135 -8.10 -26.99 -12.59
N SER A 136 -9.29 -26.90 -13.18
CA SER A 136 -10.41 -27.75 -12.79
C SER A 136 -9.90 -29.19 -12.81
N ALA A 137 -10.07 -29.87 -11.69
CA ALA A 137 -9.78 -31.28 -11.52
C ALA A 137 -10.67 -32.11 -12.47
N ALA A 138 -10.24 -32.23 -13.71
CA ALA A 138 -10.73 -33.19 -14.67
C ALA A 138 -9.72 -34.34 -14.74
N ALA A 139 -9.77 -35.26 -13.78
CA ALA A 139 -9.26 -36.64 -13.91
C ALA A 139 -9.47 -37.39 -12.59
N GLY A 140 -10.14 -38.53 -12.64
CA GLY A 140 -10.20 -39.44 -11.48
C GLY A 140 -11.55 -40.11 -11.23
N ARG A 141 -12.41 -40.25 -12.23
CA ARG A 141 -13.56 -41.17 -12.15
C ARG A 141 -13.08 -42.58 -12.50
N THR A 142 -12.26 -43.20 -11.66
CA THR A 142 -11.98 -44.64 -11.76
C THR A 142 -13.11 -45.40 -11.07
N ARG A 143 -14.08 -45.85 -11.89
CA ARG A 143 -14.99 -46.94 -11.50
C ARG A 143 -14.16 -48.19 -11.28
N HIS A 144 -14.27 -48.79 -10.09
CA HIS A 144 -13.77 -50.11 -9.79
C HIS A 144 -14.86 -51.14 -10.15
N PRO A 145 -14.60 -52.14 -11.01
CA PRO A 145 -15.54 -53.25 -11.18
C PRO A 145 -15.43 -54.16 -9.95
N ARG A 146 -16.58 -54.40 -9.30
CA ARG A 146 -16.73 -55.41 -8.25
C ARG A 146 -16.89 -56.76 -8.95
N ALA A 147 -15.95 -57.66 -8.73
CA ALA A 147 -16.05 -59.05 -9.14
C ALA A 147 -16.80 -59.83 -8.04
N GLU A 148 -17.91 -60.46 -8.41
CA GLU A 148 -18.45 -61.70 -7.84
C GLU A 148 -19.04 -62.52 -8.98
#